data_AF-A0A381ED21-F1
#
_entry.id   AF-A0A381ED21-F1
#
_cell.length_a   1.000
_cell.length_b   1.000
_cell.length_c   1.000
_cell.angle_alpha   90.00
_cell.angle_beta   90.00
_cell.angle_gamma   90.00
#
_symmetry.space_group_name_H-M   'P 1'
#
loop_
_entity.id
_entity.type
_entity.pdbx_description
1 polymer ?
#
loop_
_entity_poly.entity_id
_entity_poly.type
_entity_poly.pdbx_seq_one_letter_code
_entity_poly.pdbx_strand_id
1 'polypeptide(L)'
;MRFLNGLCALMPILLLAACGSSDVAVSINGPGFTVNTYHNGQQRHNGNSGSGGGAFVPPGNIGGDGGTTTPGAQWRRLNGFRVTTARVDGDGVMRYFPESSVCRSCIATVDRDSPYTFNGGNGAFRARTHGGAALLYRNLSYATFGSFHASGDRYRHFHVLQPTPTAAMPRHGTASYAGNVIYRDNEDGQIRLAVDFGSRAVSGNVRGLSAVGGQALDVQGTIAGNSVSGNVHYNDRSLEKSVPYSGGVLDATFAGPNAQHLVGQFSLPTAVNRQNHPETTAVFGANRE
;
A
#
# COMPACT_ATOMS: atom_id res chain seq x y z
N MET A 1 53.47 -35.12 -26.27
CA MET A 1 54.48 -35.16 -25.19
C MET A 1 53.98 -34.17 -24.13
N ARG A 2 53.34 -34.61 -23.02
CA ARG A 2 53.92 -35.02 -21.71
C ARG A 2 54.78 -33.88 -21.10
N PHE A 3 54.61 -33.33 -19.89
CA PHE A 3 54.00 -33.68 -18.58
C PHE A 3 53.50 -32.37 -17.90
N LEU A 4 52.48 -32.26 -17.00
CA LEU A 4 52.09 -32.90 -15.71
C LEU A 4 52.87 -32.45 -14.46
N ASN A 5 52.09 -32.15 -13.39
CA ASN A 5 52.39 -32.03 -11.93
C ASN A 5 52.43 -30.60 -11.36
N GLY A 6 51.80 -30.24 -10.23
CA GLY A 6 50.98 -30.94 -9.21
C GLY A 6 50.44 -29.86 -8.21
N LEU A 7 49.19 -29.87 -7.74
CA LEU A 7 48.53 -30.66 -6.69
C LEU A 7 48.90 -30.31 -5.22
N CYS A 8 47.81 -30.07 -4.45
CA CYS A 8 47.61 -30.14 -2.98
C CYS A 8 48.09 -28.97 -2.10
N ALA A 9 47.48 -28.62 -0.95
CA ALA A 9 46.17 -28.78 -0.29
C ALA A 9 46.34 -28.26 1.16
N LEU A 10 45.23 -27.92 1.86
CA LEU A 10 45.05 -27.77 3.33
C LEU A 10 45.63 -26.48 3.98
N MET A 11 45.03 -25.77 4.95
CA MET A 11 43.73 -25.63 5.65
C MET A 11 43.95 -24.48 6.71
N PRO A 12 43.02 -24.09 7.60
CA PRO A 12 42.76 -22.69 7.98
C PRO A 12 43.41 -22.25 9.31
N ILE A 13 43.40 -20.93 9.58
CA ILE A 13 43.64 -20.38 10.93
C ILE A 13 42.37 -19.69 11.42
N LEU A 14 41.85 -20.24 12.53
CA LEU A 14 40.84 -19.65 13.40
C LEU A 14 41.33 -18.31 13.97
N LEU A 15 40.42 -17.35 14.09
CA LEU A 15 40.46 -16.35 15.15
C LEU A 15 39.05 -16.18 15.74
N LEU A 16 38.89 -16.70 16.94
CA LEU A 16 37.83 -16.37 17.88
C LEU A 16 38.01 -14.92 18.34
N ALA A 17 36.94 -14.13 18.27
CA ALA A 17 36.67 -13.08 19.25
C ALA A 17 35.20 -13.20 19.63
N ALA A 18 34.97 -13.76 20.82
CA ALA A 18 33.70 -13.77 21.50
C ALA A 18 33.50 -12.44 22.23
N CYS A 19 32.31 -11.85 22.10
CA CYS A 19 31.71 -11.01 23.14
C CYS A 19 30.23 -10.80 22.81
N GLY A 20 29.36 -11.18 23.74
CA GLY A 20 28.06 -10.54 23.88
C GLY A 20 26.82 -11.43 23.79
N SER A 21 26.26 -11.68 24.97
CA SER A 21 24.85 -11.92 25.31
C SER A 21 24.18 -13.21 24.84
N SER A 22 23.97 -14.07 25.84
CA SER A 22 22.91 -15.06 25.94
C SER A 22 21.54 -14.39 25.78
N ASP A 23 20.72 -14.93 24.87
CA ASP A 23 19.30 -15.19 25.14
C ASP A 23 18.86 -16.38 24.29
N VAL A 24 18.22 -17.34 24.97
CA VAL A 24 17.84 -18.65 24.45
C VAL A 24 16.66 -18.47 23.49
N ALA A 25 16.90 -18.56 22.19
CA ALA A 25 15.83 -18.74 21.22
C ALA A 25 15.55 -20.23 21.04
N VAL A 26 14.54 -20.73 21.75
CA VAL A 26 13.95 -22.04 21.52
C VAL A 26 13.33 -22.03 20.12
N SER A 27 13.88 -22.83 19.22
CA SER A 27 13.29 -23.12 17.91
C SER A 27 12.23 -24.20 18.05
N ILE A 28 10.96 -23.84 17.85
CA ILE A 28 9.87 -24.80 17.62
C ILE A 28 9.47 -24.66 16.15
N ASN A 29 9.98 -25.55 15.31
CA ASN A 29 9.54 -25.72 13.93
C ASN A 29 8.35 -26.70 13.90
N GLY A 30 7.19 -26.22 13.48
CA GLY A 30 5.99 -27.02 13.22
C GLY A 30 4.96 -26.20 12.44
N PRO A 31 4.23 -26.79 11.48
CA PRO A 31 3.36 -26.05 10.58
C PRO A 31 2.07 -25.61 11.29
N GLY A 32 1.76 -24.31 11.20
CA GLY A 32 0.45 -23.75 11.54
C GLY A 32 0.27 -23.29 12.99
N PHE A 33 0.80 -22.11 13.32
CA PHE A 33 0.28 -21.30 14.43
C PHE A 33 0.37 -19.80 14.11
N THR A 34 -0.79 -19.14 14.15
CA THR A 34 -0.98 -17.69 14.06
C THR A 34 -1.04 -17.14 15.48
N VAL A 35 -0.12 -16.26 15.89
CA VAL A 35 -0.24 -15.53 17.16
C VAL A 35 -0.82 -14.16 16.86
N ASN A 36 -2.10 -14.00 17.21
CA ASN A 36 -2.84 -12.74 17.16
C ASN A 36 -2.93 -12.20 18.60
N THR A 37 -2.00 -11.34 19.01
CA THR A 37 -2.06 -10.71 20.35
C THR A 37 -2.87 -9.41 20.29
N TYR A 38 -4.18 -9.55 20.44
CA TYR A 38 -5.02 -8.48 20.98
C TYR A 38 -4.76 -8.37 22.47
N HIS A 39 -4.12 -7.29 22.93
CA HIS A 39 -4.04 -7.00 24.37
C HIS A 39 -5.13 -6.00 24.77
N ASN A 40 -6.25 -6.55 25.28
CA ASN A 40 -7.15 -5.85 26.18
C ASN A 40 -6.71 -6.18 27.62
N GLY A 41 -6.04 -5.23 28.28
CA GLY A 41 -5.66 -5.33 29.69
C GLY A 41 -6.55 -4.44 30.54
N GLN A 42 -7.49 -5.04 31.26
CA GLN A 42 -8.38 -4.40 32.22
C GLN A 42 -7.61 -3.79 33.42
N GLN A 43 -8.14 -2.68 33.89
CA GLN A 43 -7.81 -1.97 35.12
C GLN A 43 -8.06 -2.82 36.38
N ARG A 44 -7.24 -2.60 37.43
CA ARG A 44 -7.68 -2.70 38.82
C ARG A 44 -7.18 -1.50 39.66
N HIS A 45 -8.17 -0.94 40.36
CA HIS A 45 -8.32 0.20 41.28
C HIS A 45 -7.17 0.65 42.20
N ASN A 46 -7.08 1.98 42.46
CA ASN A 46 -7.74 2.65 43.61
C ASN A 46 -7.65 4.21 43.56
N GLY A 47 -8.70 4.94 43.97
CA GLY A 47 -8.57 6.32 44.51
C GLY A 47 -9.17 7.54 43.78
N ASN A 48 -10.48 7.76 43.97
CA ASN A 48 -11.19 9.04 44.21
C ASN A 48 -11.28 10.21 43.18
N SER A 49 -12.53 10.38 42.68
CA SER A 49 -13.32 11.59 42.36
C SER A 49 -12.73 12.79 41.60
N GLY A 50 -13.30 13.07 40.42
CA GLY A 50 -13.26 14.39 39.79
C GLY A 50 -13.87 14.40 38.38
N SER A 51 -15.07 14.98 38.25
CA SER A 51 -15.83 15.19 37.00
C SER A 51 -15.08 16.07 35.99
N GLY A 52 -15.06 15.73 34.70
CA GLY A 52 -14.58 16.62 33.63
C GLY A 52 -14.34 15.91 32.29
N GLY A 53 -14.76 16.54 31.19
CA GLY A 53 -14.88 15.96 29.85
C GLY A 53 -13.63 15.25 29.29
N GLY A 54 -13.89 14.16 28.56
CA GLY A 54 -12.85 13.36 27.89
C GLY A 54 -12.12 14.16 26.83
N ALA A 55 -10.98 14.72 27.20
CA ALA A 55 -10.01 15.29 26.27
C ALA A 55 -9.37 14.17 25.45
N PHE A 56 -9.47 14.32 24.12
CA PHE A 56 -8.65 13.64 23.13
C PHE A 56 -7.17 13.75 23.51
N VAL A 57 -6.49 12.62 23.67
CA VAL A 57 -5.03 12.58 23.78
C VAL A 57 -4.49 12.53 22.34
N PRO A 58 -3.89 13.62 21.81
CA PRO A 58 -3.25 13.57 20.51
C PRO A 58 -2.06 12.60 20.56
N PRO A 59 -1.72 11.91 19.46
CA PRO A 59 -0.41 11.27 19.38
C PRO A 59 0.63 12.40 19.45
N GLY A 60 1.40 12.43 20.55
CA GLY A 60 2.58 13.26 20.64
C GLY A 60 3.60 12.83 19.59
N ASN A 61 3.79 13.66 18.57
CA ASN A 61 5.01 14.45 18.45
C ASN A 61 4.76 15.60 17.46
N ILE A 62 4.44 16.76 18.02
CA ILE A 62 4.39 18.05 17.34
C ILE A 62 5.82 18.59 17.37
N GLY A 63 6.47 18.63 16.20
CA GLY A 63 7.67 19.46 15.94
C GLY A 63 8.95 19.12 16.70
N GLY A 64 9.98 18.70 15.96
CA GLY A 64 11.38 18.79 16.39
C GLY A 64 11.94 17.54 17.07
N ASP A 65 13.04 17.07 16.48
CA ASP A 65 14.04 16.16 17.04
C ASP A 65 13.72 14.67 17.18
N GLY A 66 14.33 13.89 16.29
CA GLY A 66 14.95 12.62 16.67
C GLY A 66 14.07 11.39 16.79
N GLY A 67 12.81 11.43 16.36
CA GLY A 67 12.02 10.22 16.15
C GLY A 67 12.64 9.40 15.02
N THR A 68 13.49 8.44 15.37
CA THR A 68 14.15 7.54 14.42
C THR A 68 13.08 6.74 13.69
N THR A 69 12.60 7.29 12.57
CA THR A 69 12.14 6.48 11.46
C THR A 69 13.22 5.44 11.27
N THR A 70 12.89 4.15 11.39
CA THR A 70 13.83 3.09 11.07
C THR A 70 14.45 3.46 9.71
N PRO A 71 15.79 3.57 9.57
CA PRO A 71 16.42 4.16 8.39
C PRO A 71 15.91 3.63 7.05
N GLY A 72 15.35 2.42 7.01
CA GLY A 72 14.74 1.80 5.85
C GLY A 72 13.39 2.35 5.36
N ALA A 73 12.74 3.33 6.02
CA ALA A 73 11.40 3.80 5.65
C ALA A 73 11.29 5.28 5.24
N GLN A 74 12.39 6.05 5.18
CA GLN A 74 12.34 7.49 4.85
C GLN A 74 11.74 7.81 3.48
N TRP A 75 11.78 6.85 2.57
CA TRP A 75 11.19 6.94 1.24
C TRP A 75 9.65 7.01 1.28
N ARG A 76 9.03 6.50 2.35
CA ARG A 76 7.57 6.47 2.59
C ARG A 76 7.05 7.82 3.04
N ARG A 77 7.01 8.74 2.09
CA ARG A 77 6.44 10.06 2.31
C ARG A 77 5.77 10.58 1.06
N LEU A 78 4.80 11.47 1.26
CA LEU A 78 4.36 12.40 0.22
C LEU A 78 5.21 13.67 0.32
N ASN A 79 5.69 14.17 -0.82
CA ASN A 79 6.50 15.39 -0.90
C ASN A 79 5.58 16.63 -0.87
N GLY A 80 4.83 16.74 0.23
CA GLY A 80 3.63 17.55 0.31
C GLY A 80 2.50 16.93 -0.50
N PHE A 81 1.26 17.28 -0.20
CA PHE A 81 0.08 16.83 -0.94
C PHE A 81 -0.07 17.60 -2.27
N ARG A 82 1.04 17.82 -2.97
CA ARG A 82 1.09 18.45 -4.29
C ARG A 82 0.64 17.43 -5.32
N VAL A 83 -0.06 17.91 -6.34
CA VAL A 83 -0.50 17.05 -7.43
C VAL A 83 0.73 16.43 -8.10
N THR A 84 0.74 15.11 -8.21
CA THR A 84 1.74 14.37 -8.97
C THR A 84 1.06 13.44 -9.95
N THR A 85 1.67 13.28 -11.11
CA THR A 85 1.42 12.13 -11.97
C THR A 85 2.17 10.93 -11.40
N ALA A 86 1.71 9.70 -11.68
CA ALA A 86 2.38 8.48 -11.21
C ALA A 86 3.75 8.35 -11.89
N ARG A 87 4.76 9.00 -11.29
CA ARG A 87 6.11 9.13 -11.83
C ARG A 87 7.13 8.74 -10.78
N VAL A 88 8.25 8.19 -11.23
CA VAL A 88 9.39 7.89 -10.38
C VAL A 88 10.17 9.19 -10.14
N ASP A 89 10.29 9.59 -8.89
CA ASP A 89 11.08 10.73 -8.47
C ASP A 89 12.59 10.40 -8.49
N GLY A 90 13.45 11.41 -8.33
CA GLY A 90 14.91 11.23 -8.36
C GLY A 90 15.48 10.30 -7.29
N ASP A 91 14.69 9.98 -6.25
CA ASP A 91 15.01 9.00 -5.21
C ASP A 91 14.56 7.57 -5.55
N GLY A 92 14.08 7.33 -6.76
CA GLY A 92 13.65 6.01 -7.22
C GLY A 92 12.27 5.58 -6.70
N VAL A 93 11.53 6.47 -6.05
CA VAL A 93 10.19 6.20 -5.49
C VAL A 93 9.14 6.74 -6.44
N MET A 94 8.10 5.95 -6.72
CA MET A 94 6.94 6.42 -7.45
C MET A 94 5.91 7.01 -6.48
N ARG A 95 5.44 8.22 -6.75
CA ARG A 95 4.43 8.91 -5.94
C ARG A 95 3.28 9.39 -6.81
N TYR A 96 2.07 9.04 -6.43
CA TYR A 96 0.85 9.48 -7.07
C TYR A 96 -0.08 10.16 -6.07
N PHE A 97 -0.43 11.40 -6.36
CA PHE A 97 -1.43 12.16 -5.63
C PHE A 97 -2.27 13.00 -6.61
N PRO A 98 -3.56 12.72 -6.81
CA PRO A 98 -4.35 13.32 -7.87
C PRO A 98 -4.73 14.79 -7.61
N GLU A 99 -4.98 15.53 -8.69
CA GLU A 99 -5.68 16.82 -8.64
C GLU A 99 -7.15 16.60 -8.24
N SER A 100 -7.71 17.54 -7.48
CA SER A 100 -9.15 17.64 -7.26
C SER A 100 -9.74 18.71 -8.17
N SER A 101 -10.76 18.36 -8.95
CA SER A 101 -11.56 19.31 -9.71
C SER A 101 -12.60 20.05 -8.86
N VAL A 102 -12.87 19.56 -7.65
CA VAL A 102 -13.87 20.13 -6.73
C VAL A 102 -13.29 21.27 -5.94
N CYS A 103 -12.06 21.12 -5.44
CA CYS A 103 -11.42 22.17 -4.66
C CYS A 103 -9.90 22.22 -4.84
N ARG A 104 -9.43 23.25 -5.55
CA ARG A 104 -8.00 23.46 -5.80
C ARG A 104 -7.21 23.96 -4.58
N SER A 105 -7.86 24.68 -3.66
CA SER A 105 -7.22 25.32 -2.50
C SER A 105 -7.55 24.65 -1.15
N CYS A 106 -8.25 23.52 -1.13
CA CYS A 106 -8.65 22.85 0.12
C CYS A 106 -7.49 22.19 0.87
N ILE A 107 -6.31 22.07 0.25
CA ILE A 107 -5.12 21.60 0.96
C ILE A 107 -4.50 22.79 1.69
N ALA A 108 -4.45 22.71 3.02
CA ALA A 108 -3.80 23.72 3.84
C ALA A 108 -2.34 23.95 3.40
N THR A 109 -1.89 25.20 3.45
CA THR A 109 -0.51 25.55 3.07
C THR A 109 0.54 24.77 3.87
N VAL A 110 0.32 24.56 5.17
CA VAL A 110 1.20 23.73 6.03
C VAL A 110 1.39 22.30 5.50
N ASP A 111 0.36 21.72 4.89
CA ASP A 111 0.39 20.37 4.32
C ASP A 111 1.05 20.35 2.92
N ARG A 112 0.96 21.44 2.16
CA ARG A 112 1.60 21.55 0.83
C ARG A 112 3.10 21.83 0.90
N ASP A 113 3.54 22.47 1.98
CA ASP A 113 4.92 22.94 2.14
C ASP A 113 5.78 21.98 2.96
N SER A 114 5.15 21.00 3.63
CA SER A 114 5.86 19.98 4.42
C SER A 114 5.64 18.58 3.87
N PRO A 115 6.67 17.71 3.85
CA PRO A 115 6.47 16.32 3.54
C PRO A 115 5.62 15.65 4.63
N TYR A 116 4.76 14.72 4.22
CA TYR A 116 4.02 13.87 5.15
C TYR A 116 4.66 12.49 5.17
N THR A 117 5.33 12.15 6.28
CA THR A 117 5.94 10.84 6.50
C THR A 117 4.91 9.87 7.06
N PHE A 118 4.78 8.71 6.43
CA PHE A 118 3.88 7.66 6.93
C PHE A 118 4.50 6.94 8.12
N ASN A 119 3.65 6.41 9.01
CA ASN A 119 4.09 5.57 10.11
C ASN A 119 4.83 4.33 9.56
N GLY A 120 5.79 3.81 10.33
CA GLY A 120 6.45 2.54 10.02
C GLY A 120 5.53 1.34 10.24
N GLY A 121 5.95 0.18 9.73
CA GLY A 121 5.25 -1.09 9.88
C GLY A 121 4.16 -1.35 8.83
N ASN A 122 3.83 -2.62 8.62
CA ASN A 122 2.77 -3.06 7.70
C ASN A 122 1.41 -3.02 8.41
N GLY A 123 0.35 -2.70 7.67
CA GLY A 123 -1.01 -2.63 8.21
C GLY A 123 -1.74 -1.33 7.89
N ALA A 124 -2.96 -1.19 8.41
CA ALA A 124 -3.81 -0.03 8.19
C ALA A 124 -3.63 1.02 9.30
N PHE A 125 -3.65 2.30 8.90
CA PHE A 125 -3.43 3.43 9.77
C PHE A 125 -4.43 4.53 9.47
N ARG A 126 -4.90 5.21 10.53
CA ARG A 126 -5.66 6.45 10.44
C ARG A 126 -4.85 7.57 11.05
N ALA A 127 -4.87 8.73 10.40
CA ALA A 127 -4.14 9.90 10.86
C ALA A 127 -4.85 11.20 10.48
N ARG A 128 -4.37 12.31 11.03
CA ARG A 128 -4.70 13.66 10.58
C ARG A 128 -3.42 14.39 10.19
N THR A 129 -3.50 15.19 9.13
CA THR A 129 -2.42 16.09 8.75
C THR A 129 -2.35 17.30 9.68
N HIS A 130 -1.28 18.08 9.59
CA HIS A 130 -1.15 19.33 10.37
C HIS A 130 -2.23 20.34 9.97
N GLY A 131 -2.61 20.38 8.69
CA GLY A 131 -3.73 21.16 8.18
C GLY A 131 -5.11 20.61 8.50
N GLY A 132 -5.20 19.50 9.25
CA GLY A 132 -6.46 18.92 9.73
C GLY A 132 -7.18 17.99 8.75
N ALA A 133 -6.57 17.67 7.60
CA ALA A 133 -7.13 16.70 6.66
C ALA A 133 -7.08 15.28 7.23
N ALA A 134 -8.08 14.46 6.91
CA ALA A 134 -8.15 13.07 7.34
C ALA A 134 -7.38 12.16 6.37
N LEU A 135 -6.70 11.16 6.93
CA LEU A 135 -5.97 10.14 6.20
C LEU A 135 -6.38 8.75 6.67
N LEU A 136 -6.64 7.87 5.71
CA LEU A 136 -6.65 6.42 5.89
C LEU A 136 -5.63 5.86 4.89
N TYR A 137 -4.70 5.03 5.35
CA TYR A 137 -3.74 4.38 4.47
C TYR A 137 -3.34 3.01 4.98
N ARG A 138 -2.84 2.17 4.07
CA ARG A 138 -2.25 0.87 4.37
C ARG A 138 -0.82 0.82 3.89
N ASN A 139 0.05 0.29 4.75
CA ASN A 139 1.43 0.01 4.43
C ASN A 139 1.62 -1.48 4.08
N LEU A 140 2.33 -1.72 2.98
CA LEU A 140 2.97 -2.97 2.60
C LEU A 140 4.49 -2.78 2.66
N SER A 141 5.28 -3.84 2.57
CA SER A 141 6.75 -3.78 2.74
C SER A 141 7.48 -2.88 1.72
N TYR A 142 6.91 -2.63 0.54
CA TYR A 142 7.46 -1.72 -0.48
C TYR A 142 6.45 -0.72 -1.06
N ALA A 143 5.31 -0.52 -0.39
CA ALA A 143 4.32 0.47 -0.81
C ALA A 143 3.46 1.00 0.34
N THR A 144 2.86 2.15 0.13
CA THR A 144 1.81 2.76 0.95
C THR A 144 0.72 3.26 0.01
N PHE A 145 -0.54 2.97 0.31
CA PHE A 145 -1.68 3.43 -0.49
C PHE A 145 -2.83 3.85 0.42
N GLY A 146 -3.65 4.79 -0.02
CA GLY A 146 -4.69 5.32 0.85
C GLY A 146 -5.53 6.44 0.27
N SER A 147 -6.30 7.06 1.14
CA SER A 147 -7.21 8.17 0.86
C SER A 147 -6.87 9.39 1.70
N PHE A 148 -6.97 10.56 1.08
CA PHE A 148 -6.86 11.87 1.71
C PHE A 148 -8.20 12.60 1.59
N HIS A 149 -8.64 13.28 2.65
CA HIS A 149 -9.84 14.10 2.63
C HIS A 149 -9.65 15.40 3.42
N ALA A 150 -9.72 16.51 2.72
CA ALA A 150 -9.80 17.84 3.31
C ALA A 150 -11.26 18.31 3.40
N SER A 151 -11.55 19.18 4.38
CA SER A 151 -12.90 19.76 4.50
C SER A 151 -13.29 20.49 3.21
N GLY A 152 -14.49 20.22 2.70
CA GLY A 152 -15.00 20.81 1.46
C GLY A 152 -14.46 20.19 0.16
N ASP A 153 -13.68 19.11 0.24
CA ASP A 153 -13.12 18.40 -0.92
C ASP A 153 -13.70 16.98 -1.06
N ARG A 154 -13.42 16.33 -2.20
CA ARG A 154 -13.65 14.89 -2.37
C ARG A 154 -12.50 14.09 -1.77
N TYR A 155 -12.77 12.81 -1.47
CA TYR A 155 -11.68 11.90 -1.18
C TYR A 155 -10.77 11.77 -2.40
N ARG A 156 -9.47 11.83 -2.14
CA ARG A 156 -8.42 11.64 -3.13
C ARG A 156 -7.62 10.39 -2.79
N HIS A 157 -7.55 9.47 -3.73
CA HIS A 157 -6.82 8.23 -3.54
C HIS A 157 -5.39 8.37 -4.05
N PHE A 158 -4.42 7.93 -3.25
CA PHE A 158 -3.00 8.12 -3.48
C PHE A 158 -2.23 6.83 -3.29
N HIS A 159 -1.03 6.76 -3.86
CA HIS A 159 -0.07 5.70 -3.56
C HIS A 159 1.38 6.19 -3.64
N VAL A 160 2.23 5.55 -2.86
CA VAL A 160 3.69 5.74 -2.79
C VAL A 160 4.33 4.37 -2.79
N LEU A 161 5.22 4.08 -3.74
CA LEU A 161 5.80 2.75 -3.88
C LEU A 161 7.23 2.79 -4.37
N GLN A 162 8.01 1.77 -4.02
CA GLN A 162 9.30 1.50 -4.64
C GLN A 162 9.06 0.52 -5.80
N PRO A 163 9.07 1.00 -7.06
CA PRO A 163 8.72 0.17 -8.19
C PRO A 163 9.73 -0.95 -8.38
N THR A 164 9.27 -2.14 -8.76
CA THR A 164 10.16 -3.20 -9.24
C THR A 164 10.84 -2.70 -10.51
N PRO A 165 12.19 -2.68 -10.58
CA PRO A 165 12.87 -2.27 -11.80
C PRO A 165 12.46 -3.16 -12.97
N THR A 166 12.24 -2.59 -14.16
CA THR A 166 11.80 -3.35 -15.35
C THR A 166 12.72 -4.52 -15.67
N ALA A 167 14.04 -4.37 -15.47
CA ALA A 167 15.00 -5.44 -15.70
C ALA A 167 14.89 -6.61 -14.68
N ALA A 168 14.33 -6.34 -13.50
CA ALA A 168 14.14 -7.30 -12.41
C ALA A 168 12.71 -7.89 -12.37
N MET A 169 11.85 -7.53 -13.33
CA MET A 169 10.52 -8.13 -13.47
C MET A 169 10.62 -9.62 -13.82
N PRO A 170 9.81 -10.50 -13.18
CA PRO A 170 9.68 -11.87 -13.63
C PRO A 170 9.27 -11.94 -15.10
N ARG A 171 9.88 -12.85 -15.86
CA ARG A 171 9.65 -12.99 -17.32
C ARG A 171 8.75 -14.16 -17.69
N HIS A 172 8.56 -15.10 -16.77
CA HIS A 172 7.80 -16.33 -16.97
C HIS A 172 7.11 -16.74 -15.66
N GLY A 173 6.15 -17.65 -15.78
CA GLY A 173 5.40 -18.21 -14.66
C GLY A 173 4.19 -17.35 -14.28
N THR A 174 3.42 -17.89 -13.35
CA THR A 174 2.19 -17.29 -12.84
C THR A 174 2.32 -16.94 -11.36
N ALA A 175 1.56 -15.96 -10.90
CA ALA A 175 1.46 -15.58 -9.50
C ALA A 175 0.04 -15.13 -9.14
N SER A 176 -0.37 -15.42 -7.90
CA SER A 176 -1.59 -14.85 -7.31
C SER A 176 -1.22 -13.62 -6.50
N TYR A 177 -2.05 -12.59 -6.55
CA TYR A 177 -1.93 -11.39 -5.75
C TYR A 177 -3.25 -11.14 -5.02
N ALA A 178 -3.21 -10.97 -3.69
CA ALA A 178 -4.39 -10.70 -2.89
C ALA A 178 -4.18 -9.48 -1.99
N GLY A 179 -5.22 -8.65 -1.85
CA GLY A 179 -5.09 -7.38 -1.15
C GLY A 179 -6.39 -6.68 -0.79
N ASN A 180 -6.23 -5.50 -0.20
CA ASN A 180 -7.31 -4.63 0.25
C ASN A 180 -7.53 -3.49 -0.75
N VAL A 181 -8.78 -3.07 -0.86
CA VAL A 181 -9.19 -1.85 -1.57
C VAL A 181 -9.53 -0.79 -0.54
N ILE A 182 -9.08 0.45 -0.76
CA ILE A 182 -9.51 1.62 0.00
C ILE A 182 -10.40 2.46 -0.91
N TYR A 183 -11.60 2.73 -0.42
CA TYR A 183 -12.56 3.63 -1.05
C TYR A 183 -13.08 4.57 0.02
N ARG A 184 -12.92 5.88 -0.22
CA ARG A 184 -13.20 6.93 0.77
C ARG A 184 -12.44 6.66 2.07
N ASP A 185 -13.11 6.71 3.21
CA ASP A 185 -12.52 6.59 4.54
C ASP A 185 -12.46 5.17 5.09
N ASN A 186 -12.61 4.12 4.27
CA ASN A 186 -12.62 2.73 4.72
C ASN A 186 -11.83 1.76 3.82
N GLU A 187 -11.37 0.67 4.43
CA GLU A 187 -10.94 -0.53 3.68
C GLU A 187 -12.19 -1.26 3.21
N ASP A 188 -12.61 -0.91 2.00
CA ASP A 188 -13.92 -1.21 1.44
C ASP A 188 -13.76 -2.14 0.25
N GLY A 189 -13.59 -3.42 0.56
CA GLY A 189 -13.45 -4.49 -0.42
C GLY A 189 -12.06 -5.10 -0.50
N GLN A 190 -11.98 -6.15 -1.30
CA GLN A 190 -10.80 -6.97 -1.50
C GLN A 190 -10.55 -7.17 -2.99
N ILE A 191 -9.29 -7.25 -3.38
CA ILE A 191 -8.87 -7.53 -4.75
C ILE A 191 -8.07 -8.83 -4.79
N ARG A 192 -8.34 -9.64 -5.81
CA ARG A 192 -7.56 -10.83 -6.14
C ARG A 192 -7.23 -10.83 -7.62
N LEU A 193 -5.95 -10.99 -7.94
CA LEU A 193 -5.41 -10.94 -9.30
C LEU A 193 -4.54 -12.16 -9.57
N ALA A 194 -4.78 -12.83 -10.69
CA ALA A 194 -3.87 -13.79 -11.29
C ALA A 194 -3.02 -13.05 -12.34
N VAL A 195 -1.71 -13.17 -12.20
CA VAL A 195 -0.72 -12.56 -13.09
C VAL A 195 0.03 -13.66 -13.82
N ASP A 196 0.09 -13.60 -15.14
CA ASP A 196 0.97 -14.42 -15.97
C ASP A 196 2.04 -13.53 -16.61
N PHE A 197 3.27 -13.72 -16.16
CA PHE A 197 4.42 -12.94 -16.63
C PHE A 197 4.86 -13.33 -18.04
N GLY A 198 4.60 -14.58 -18.47
CA GLY A 198 4.95 -15.07 -19.79
C GLY A 198 4.05 -14.50 -20.88
N SER A 199 2.73 -14.54 -20.66
CA SER A 199 1.75 -13.93 -21.57
C SER A 199 1.53 -12.43 -21.34
N ARG A 200 2.13 -11.86 -20.29
CA ARG A 200 1.97 -10.46 -19.86
C ARG A 200 0.51 -10.09 -19.57
N ALA A 201 -0.25 -11.03 -19.02
CA ALA A 201 -1.67 -10.86 -18.75
C ALA A 201 -1.95 -10.77 -17.24
N VAL A 202 -2.95 -9.98 -16.89
CA VAL A 202 -3.51 -9.87 -15.54
C VAL A 202 -5.01 -10.08 -15.63
N SER A 203 -5.56 -10.93 -14.78
CA SER A 203 -7.00 -11.14 -14.65
C SER A 203 -7.38 -11.28 -13.19
N GLY A 204 -8.64 -11.05 -12.83
CA GLY A 204 -9.06 -11.22 -11.44
C GLY A 204 -10.38 -10.55 -11.13
N ASN A 205 -10.59 -10.23 -9.85
CA ASN A 205 -11.77 -9.51 -9.43
C ASN A 205 -11.56 -8.63 -8.20
N VAL A 206 -12.46 -7.67 -8.04
CA VAL A 206 -12.71 -6.90 -6.83
C VAL A 206 -14.05 -7.35 -6.25
N ARG A 207 -14.12 -7.55 -4.92
CA ARG A 207 -15.33 -7.97 -4.22
C ARG A 207 -15.57 -7.15 -2.97
N GLY A 208 -16.85 -7.03 -2.58
CA GLY A 208 -17.25 -6.40 -1.32
C GLY A 208 -17.10 -4.88 -1.28
N LEU A 209 -16.92 -4.23 -2.43
CA LEU A 209 -16.82 -2.78 -2.54
C LEU A 209 -18.21 -2.14 -2.42
N SER A 210 -18.43 -1.31 -1.40
CA SER A 210 -19.73 -0.69 -1.14
C SER A 210 -20.22 0.21 -2.27
N ALA A 211 -19.30 0.85 -2.99
CA ALA A 211 -19.61 1.77 -4.09
C ALA A 211 -20.39 1.12 -5.25
N VAL A 212 -20.29 -0.20 -5.38
CA VAL A 212 -20.99 -1.00 -6.39
C VAL A 212 -22.04 -1.94 -5.76
N GLY A 213 -22.49 -1.65 -4.54
CA GLY A 213 -23.47 -2.46 -3.82
C GLY A 213 -22.98 -3.88 -3.49
N GLY A 214 -21.66 -4.07 -3.35
CA GLY A 214 -21.06 -5.37 -3.08
C GLY A 214 -20.97 -6.31 -4.29
N GLN A 215 -21.40 -5.88 -5.49
CA GLN A 215 -21.26 -6.65 -6.72
C GLN A 215 -19.79 -6.94 -7.04
N ALA A 216 -19.53 -8.12 -7.58
CA ALA A 216 -18.19 -8.47 -8.04
C ALA A 216 -17.85 -7.70 -9.31
N LEU A 217 -16.66 -7.12 -9.34
CA LEU A 217 -16.09 -6.50 -10.53
C LEU A 217 -14.99 -7.39 -11.08
N ASP A 218 -15.05 -7.73 -12.35
CA ASP A 218 -13.99 -8.44 -13.04
C ASP A 218 -12.89 -7.46 -13.48
N VAL A 219 -11.65 -7.92 -13.39
CA VAL A 219 -10.46 -7.16 -13.76
C VAL A 219 -9.76 -7.88 -14.91
N GLN A 220 -9.38 -7.12 -15.93
CA GLN A 220 -8.55 -7.59 -17.04
C GLN A 220 -7.50 -6.53 -17.38
N GLY A 221 -6.24 -6.92 -17.50
CA GLY A 221 -5.16 -5.99 -17.81
C GLY A 221 -3.95 -6.66 -18.46
N THR A 222 -3.02 -5.81 -18.89
CA THR A 222 -1.80 -6.20 -19.61
C THR A 222 -0.60 -5.58 -18.94
N ILE A 223 0.51 -6.31 -18.91
CA ILE A 223 1.79 -5.87 -18.33
C ILE A 223 2.63 -5.18 -19.42
N ALA A 224 3.06 -3.94 -19.14
CA ALA A 224 4.03 -3.20 -19.94
C ALA A 224 5.16 -2.70 -19.03
N GLY A 225 6.36 -3.29 -19.18
CA GLY A 225 7.47 -3.02 -18.27
C GLY A 225 7.14 -3.52 -16.86
N ASN A 226 7.04 -2.60 -15.91
CA ASN A 226 6.61 -2.85 -14.53
C ASN A 226 5.21 -2.29 -14.20
N SER A 227 4.48 -1.81 -15.22
CA SER A 227 3.13 -1.27 -15.07
C SER A 227 2.09 -2.25 -15.61
N VAL A 228 0.88 -2.14 -15.08
CA VAL A 228 -0.31 -2.87 -15.51
C VAL A 228 -1.37 -1.83 -15.85
N SER A 229 -1.89 -1.91 -17.07
CA SER A 229 -3.06 -1.13 -17.50
C SER A 229 -4.17 -2.06 -17.93
N GLY A 230 -5.42 -1.68 -17.68
CA GLY A 230 -6.53 -2.58 -17.92
C GLY A 230 -7.88 -1.94 -17.68
N ASN A 231 -8.89 -2.80 -17.59
CA ASN A 231 -10.28 -2.43 -17.37
C ASN A 231 -10.84 -3.17 -16.16
N VAL A 232 -11.83 -2.53 -15.52
CA VAL A 232 -12.62 -3.07 -14.43
C VAL A 232 -14.08 -3.00 -14.83
N HIS A 233 -14.83 -4.07 -14.66
CA HIS A 233 -16.19 -4.15 -15.19
C HIS A 233 -17.09 -4.98 -14.30
N TYR A 234 -18.40 -4.80 -14.38
CA TYR A 234 -19.31 -5.70 -13.66
C TYR A 234 -19.22 -7.12 -14.23
N ASN A 235 -19.23 -8.12 -13.35
CA ASN A 235 -19.31 -9.52 -13.78
C ASN A 235 -20.60 -9.77 -14.57
N ASP A 236 -21.73 -9.28 -14.05
CA ASP A 236 -22.96 -9.16 -14.82
C ASP A 236 -22.92 -7.89 -15.69
N ARG A 237 -22.63 -8.09 -16.97
CA ARG A 237 -22.53 -7.01 -17.97
C ARG A 237 -23.85 -6.28 -18.19
N SER A 238 -24.99 -6.85 -17.81
CA SER A 238 -26.28 -6.16 -17.90
C SER A 238 -26.38 -4.95 -16.95
N LEU A 239 -25.54 -4.93 -15.90
CA LEU A 239 -25.43 -3.80 -14.98
C LEU A 239 -24.66 -2.62 -15.57
N GLU A 240 -23.91 -2.83 -16.66
CA GLU A 240 -23.20 -1.77 -17.34
C GLU A 240 -24.19 -0.97 -18.19
N LYS A 241 -24.15 0.37 -18.07
CA LYS A 241 -24.87 1.20 -19.04
C LYS A 241 -24.35 0.85 -20.43
N SER A 242 -25.27 0.72 -21.40
CA SER A 242 -24.97 0.47 -22.81
C SER A 242 -24.34 1.70 -23.48
N VAL A 243 -23.21 2.15 -22.93
CA VAL A 243 -22.38 3.25 -23.42
C VAL A 243 -21.01 2.65 -23.68
N PRO A 244 -20.38 2.91 -24.85
CA PRO A 244 -18.99 2.53 -25.08
C PRO A 244 -18.10 3.05 -23.95
N TYR A 245 -17.16 2.24 -23.47
CA TYR A 245 -16.26 2.57 -22.35
C TYR A 245 -16.96 2.77 -20.99
N SER A 246 -18.07 2.07 -20.75
CA SER A 246 -18.79 2.11 -19.47
C SER A 246 -18.04 1.45 -18.30
N GLY A 247 -17.01 0.66 -18.60
CA GLY A 247 -16.11 0.05 -17.62
C GLY A 247 -15.15 1.05 -16.97
N GLY A 248 -14.69 0.70 -15.78
CA GLY A 248 -13.58 1.35 -15.11
C GLY A 248 -12.24 1.07 -15.78
N VAL A 249 -11.24 1.90 -15.48
CA VAL A 249 -9.86 1.78 -15.96
C VAL A 249 -8.98 1.39 -14.78
N LEU A 250 -8.14 0.37 -14.94
CA LEU A 250 -7.13 -0.05 -14.00
C LEU A 250 -5.78 0.56 -14.38
N ASP A 251 -5.07 1.12 -13.41
CA ASP A 251 -3.68 1.56 -13.52
C ASP A 251 -2.91 1.14 -12.27
N ALA A 252 -1.91 0.28 -12.43
CA ALA A 252 -1.13 -0.28 -11.33
C ALA A 252 0.33 -0.50 -11.69
N THR A 253 1.17 -0.64 -10.66
CA THR A 253 2.61 -0.83 -10.80
C THR A 253 3.10 -1.91 -9.83
N PHE A 254 3.99 -2.77 -10.30
CA PHE A 254 4.66 -3.77 -9.46
C PHE A 254 5.69 -3.09 -8.56
N ALA A 255 5.73 -3.49 -7.29
CA ALA A 255 6.59 -2.91 -6.28
C ALA A 255 7.39 -3.96 -5.50
N GLY A 256 8.58 -3.56 -5.06
CA GLY A 256 9.51 -4.37 -4.29
C GLY A 256 10.33 -5.37 -5.12
N PRO A 257 11.28 -6.07 -4.49
CA PRO A 257 12.05 -7.15 -5.12
C PRO A 257 11.12 -8.21 -5.70
N ASN A 258 11.44 -8.74 -6.89
CA ASN A 258 10.69 -9.83 -7.54
C ASN A 258 9.18 -9.58 -7.66
N ALA A 259 8.75 -8.31 -7.76
CA ALA A 259 7.35 -7.92 -7.86
C ALA A 259 6.49 -8.44 -6.69
N GLN A 260 6.97 -8.30 -5.45
CA GLN A 260 6.26 -8.74 -4.24
C GLN A 260 4.90 -8.10 -4.02
N HIS A 261 4.68 -6.89 -4.55
CA HIS A 261 3.40 -6.21 -4.46
C HIS A 261 2.93 -5.72 -5.83
N LEU A 262 1.61 -5.57 -5.97
CA LEU A 262 0.98 -4.85 -7.07
C LEU A 262 0.07 -3.79 -6.46
N VAL A 263 0.34 -2.52 -6.77
CA VAL A 263 -0.31 -1.36 -6.14
C VAL A 263 -0.76 -0.40 -7.21
N GLY A 264 -1.96 0.13 -7.07
CA GLY A 264 -2.53 0.98 -8.10
C GLY A 264 -3.90 1.49 -7.73
N GLN A 265 -4.58 2.03 -8.73
CA GLN A 265 -5.94 2.53 -8.62
C GLN A 265 -6.79 1.99 -9.75
N PHE A 266 -8.10 2.10 -9.57
CA PHE A 266 -9.03 1.92 -10.67
C PHE A 266 -10.17 2.92 -10.58
N SER A 267 -10.73 3.30 -11.72
CA SER A 267 -11.99 4.02 -11.76
C SER A 267 -13.17 3.06 -11.62
N LEU A 268 -14.24 3.52 -11.00
CA LEU A 268 -15.48 2.76 -10.87
C LEU A 268 -16.25 2.76 -12.19
N PRO A 269 -16.91 1.65 -12.57
CA PRO A 269 -17.75 1.63 -13.74
C PRO A 269 -18.89 2.67 -13.68
N THR A 270 -19.32 3.16 -14.84
CA THR A 270 -20.26 4.29 -14.98
C THR A 270 -21.66 4.08 -14.39
N ALA A 271 -22.03 2.85 -14.03
CA ALA A 271 -23.32 2.54 -13.42
C ALA A 271 -23.41 2.88 -11.92
N VAL A 272 -22.31 3.28 -11.28
CA VAL A 272 -22.30 3.67 -9.86
C VAL A 272 -23.22 4.87 -9.60
N ASN A 273 -23.99 4.79 -8.51
CA ASN A 273 -24.81 5.92 -8.05
C ASN A 273 -23.91 7.04 -7.49
N ARG A 274 -23.57 7.99 -8.36
CA ARG A 274 -22.69 9.13 -8.05
C ARG A 274 -23.25 10.11 -7.01
N GLN A 275 -24.55 10.07 -6.72
CA GLN A 275 -25.12 10.89 -5.65
C GLN A 275 -24.68 10.37 -4.27
N ASN A 276 -24.63 9.05 -4.10
CA ASN A 276 -24.23 8.40 -2.86
C ASN A 276 -22.72 8.09 -2.81
N HIS A 277 -22.13 7.87 -3.99
CA HIS A 277 -20.73 7.50 -4.21
C HIS A 277 -20.08 8.44 -5.23
N PRO A 278 -19.83 9.70 -4.83
CA PRO A 278 -19.35 10.73 -5.74
C PRO A 278 -17.89 10.53 -6.18
N GLU A 279 -17.12 9.75 -5.44
CA GLU A 279 -15.76 9.38 -5.78
C GLU A 279 -15.78 8.33 -6.89
N THR A 280 -15.09 8.62 -7.98
CA THR A 280 -15.09 7.74 -9.16
C THR A 280 -13.86 6.84 -9.21
N THR A 281 -13.01 6.84 -8.19
CA THR A 281 -11.81 6.00 -8.12
C THR A 281 -11.72 5.29 -6.77
N ALA A 282 -10.98 4.19 -6.75
CA ALA A 282 -10.52 3.50 -5.55
C ALA A 282 -9.04 3.15 -5.72
N VAL A 283 -8.34 2.90 -4.61
CA VAL A 283 -6.93 2.47 -4.62
C VAL A 283 -6.78 1.13 -3.95
N PHE A 284 -5.81 0.34 -4.37
CA PHE A 284 -5.56 -0.98 -3.82
C PHE A 284 -4.07 -1.26 -3.69
N GLY A 285 -3.76 -2.24 -2.85
CA GLY A 285 -2.46 -2.88 -2.81
C GLY A 285 -2.60 -4.35 -2.48
N ALA A 286 -1.94 -5.19 -3.27
CA ALA A 286 -2.01 -6.64 -3.19
C ALA A 286 -0.61 -7.26 -3.02
N ASN A 287 -0.52 -8.27 -2.16
CA ASN A 287 0.69 -9.06 -1.93
C ASN A 287 0.70 -10.28 -2.83
N ARG A 288 1.87 -10.62 -3.37
CA ARG A 288 2.11 -11.89 -4.04
C ARG A 288 1.98 -13.05 -3.04
N GLU A 289 1.24 -14.09 -3.43
CA GLU A 289 1.07 -15.36 -2.70
C GLU A 289 2.02 -16.44 -3.20
#